data_AF-A0A0L7L5J0-F1
#
_entry.id   AF-A0A0L7L5J0-F1
#
_cell.length_a   1.000
_cell.length_b   1.000
_cell.length_c   1.000
_cell.angle_alpha   90.00
_cell.angle_beta   90.00
_cell.angle_gamma   90.00
#
_symmetry.space_group_name_H-M   'P 1'
#
loop_
_entity.id
_entity.type
_entity.pdbx_description
1 polymer ?
#
loop_
_entity_poly.entity_id
_entity_poly.type
_entity_poly.pdbx_seq_one_letter_code
_entity_poly.pdbx_strand_id
1 'polypeptide(L)'
;MWNMMCDVMPTISEDSISQRSSQLSGEDANFEQLMVSMLDERDKLVESLRETQERLGDSELRLKEVEKERDSLHRQIAANLPQPNNAPTDAKTFDEVIPTKFREMPVEPSAYTLELAWVQHTYHFLLAPTLSS
;
A
#
# COMPACT_ATOMS: atom_id res chain seq x y z
N MET A 1 -15.03 18.32 26.18
CA MET A 1 -15.07 19.80 26.21
C MET A 1 -13.64 20.28 26.38
N TRP A 2 -12.99 20.68 25.29
CA TRP A 2 -11.62 21.20 25.35
C TRP A 2 -11.70 22.67 25.74
N ASN A 3 -11.14 23.00 26.90
CA ASN A 3 -11.06 24.36 27.40
C ASN A 3 -10.12 25.15 26.50
N MET A 4 -10.69 26.03 25.68
CA MET A 4 -9.97 27.02 24.89
C MET A 4 -9.44 28.08 25.84
N MET A 5 -8.34 27.77 26.53
CA MET A 5 -7.59 28.77 27.27
C MET A 5 -6.80 29.56 26.22
N CYS A 6 -7.37 30.68 25.76
CA CYS A 6 -6.59 31.72 25.12
C CYS A 6 -5.62 32.25 26.18
N ASP A 7 -4.45 31.62 26.31
CA ASP A 7 -3.35 32.12 27.14
C ASP A 7 -2.97 33.52 26.65
N VAL A 8 -3.42 34.52 27.41
CA VAL A 8 -3.04 35.92 27.26
C VAL A 8 -1.56 36.03 27.62
N MET A 9 -0.77 36.53 26.68
CA MET A 9 0.64 36.83 26.91
C MET A 9 0.77 37.89 28.02
N PRO A 10 1.60 37.67 29.05
CA PRO A 10 1.82 38.67 30.08
C PRO A 10 2.53 39.89 29.48
N THR A 11 2.00 41.09 29.76
CA THR A 11 2.61 42.35 29.36
C THR A 11 3.84 42.64 30.23
N ILE A 12 5.01 42.75 29.61
CA ILE A 12 6.29 43.11 30.24
C ILE A 12 6.38 44.64 30.41
N SER A 13 6.80 45.11 31.59
CA SER A 13 6.95 46.55 31.89
C SER A 13 8.23 47.13 31.25
N GLU A 14 8.08 48.19 30.43
CA GLU A 14 9.17 48.80 29.63
C GLU A 14 10.20 49.64 30.41
N ASP A 15 9.97 49.95 31.70
CA ASP A 15 10.75 50.97 32.42
C ASP A 15 12.21 50.61 32.75
N SER A 16 12.67 49.38 32.48
CA SER A 16 14.06 48.95 32.81
C SER A 16 14.97 48.73 31.60
N ILE A 17 14.46 48.92 30.38
CA ILE A 17 15.17 48.62 29.12
C ILE A 17 15.91 49.84 28.54
N SER A 18 15.44 51.06 28.82
CA SER A 18 15.94 52.27 28.15
C SER A 18 17.42 52.59 28.44
N GLN A 19 17.96 52.23 29.60
CA GLN A 19 19.37 52.46 29.96
C GLN A 19 20.36 51.42 29.41
N ARG A 20 19.87 50.29 28.85
CA ARG A 20 20.70 49.20 28.30
C ARG A 20 20.66 49.18 26.77
N SER A 21 19.70 49.89 26.18
CA SER A 21 19.35 49.85 24.76
C SER A 21 20.51 50.22 23.82
N SER A 22 21.49 51.04 24.22
CA SER A 22 22.52 51.49 23.27
C SER A 22 23.59 50.46 22.93
N GLN A 23 23.70 49.35 23.67
CA GLN A 23 24.57 48.21 23.30
C GLN A 23 23.78 47.02 22.73
N LEU A 24 22.48 46.91 23.06
CA LEU A 24 21.60 45.81 22.65
C LEU A 24 20.96 46.00 21.26
N SER A 25 20.95 47.21 20.70
CA SER A 25 20.31 47.48 19.40
C SER A 25 20.90 46.72 18.20
N GLY A 26 22.16 46.25 18.27
CA GLY A 26 22.77 45.44 17.20
C GLY A 26 22.39 43.95 17.26
N GLU A 27 22.07 43.46 18.46
CA GLU A 27 21.68 42.07 18.73
C GLU A 27 20.16 41.87 18.56
N ASP A 28 19.34 42.88 18.86
CA ASP A 28 17.90 42.89 18.53
C ASP A 28 17.67 42.75 17.02
N ALA A 29 18.42 43.50 16.19
CA ALA A 29 18.34 43.38 14.73
C ALA A 29 18.75 41.98 14.21
N ASN A 30 19.71 41.32 14.88
CA ASN A 30 20.11 39.96 14.54
C ASN A 30 19.00 38.94 14.86
N PHE A 31 18.33 39.13 15.99
CA PHE A 31 17.22 38.27 16.42
C PHE A 31 15.98 38.46 15.54
N GLU A 32 15.67 39.70 15.15
CA GLU A 32 14.61 40.01 14.18
C GLU A 32 14.87 39.35 12.82
N GLN A 33 16.11 39.41 12.31
CA GLN A 33 16.48 38.76 11.05
C GLN A 33 16.32 37.24 11.12
N LEU A 34 16.73 36.62 12.24
CA LEU A 34 16.55 35.18 12.47
C LEU A 34 15.07 34.81 12.53
N MET A 35 14.26 35.62 13.21
CA MET A 35 12.81 35.42 13.29
C MET A 35 12.17 35.46 11.90
N VAL A 36 12.52 36.44 11.07
CA VAL A 36 12.05 36.53 9.68
C VAL A 36 12.45 35.28 8.88
N SER A 37 13.73 34.88 8.95
CA SER A 37 14.21 33.68 8.27
C SER A 37 13.45 32.41 8.69
N MET A 38 13.19 32.25 9.99
CA MET A 38 12.46 31.10 10.52
C MET A 38 10.99 31.10 10.10
N LEU A 39 10.35 32.27 10.02
CA LEU A 39 8.98 32.41 9.52
C LEU A 39 8.92 32.08 8.03
N ASP A 40 9.87 32.56 7.23
CA ASP A 40 9.96 32.27 5.79
C ASP A 40 10.20 30.78 5.54
N GLU A 41 11.07 30.14 6.31
CA GLU A 41 11.32 28.70 6.24
C GLU A 41 10.09 27.89 6.63
N ARG A 42 9.40 28.28 7.70
CA ARG A 42 8.13 27.66 8.09
C ARG A 42 7.12 27.78 6.95
N ASP A 43 6.98 28.96 6.34
CA ASP A 43 6.00 29.18 5.27
C ASP A 43 6.33 28.33 4.04
N LYS A 44 7.61 28.20 3.67
CA LYS A 44 8.08 27.26 2.63
C LYS A 44 7.77 25.80 2.96
N LEU A 45 7.98 25.38 4.21
CA LEU A 45 7.68 24.03 4.66
C LEU A 45 6.17 23.74 4.63
N VAL A 46 5.35 24.71 5.02
CA VAL A 46 3.88 24.61 4.94
C VAL A 46 3.43 24.45 3.50
N GLU A 47 4.01 25.21 2.57
CA GLU A 47 3.67 25.07 1.15
C GLU A 47 4.12 23.71 0.59
N SER A 48 5.35 23.29 0.88
CA SER A 48 5.86 21.97 0.49
C SER A 48 5.01 20.81 1.04
N LEU A 49 4.51 20.94 2.27
CA LEU A 49 3.61 19.98 2.88
C LEU A 49 2.27 19.92 2.12
N ARG A 50 1.70 21.07 1.75
CA ARG A 50 0.45 21.13 0.97
C ARG A 50 0.61 20.50 -0.40
N GLU A 51 1.68 20.82 -1.12
CA GLU A 51 1.99 20.20 -2.42
C GLU A 51 2.15 18.68 -2.29
N THR A 52 2.82 18.21 -1.24
CA THR A 52 3.00 16.77 -1.00
C THR A 52 1.66 16.08 -0.70
N GLN A 53 0.78 16.72 0.07
CA GLN A 53 -0.56 16.22 0.36
C GLN A 53 -1.44 16.16 -0.89
N GLU A 54 -1.36 17.15 -1.78
CA GLU A 54 -2.07 17.14 -3.06
C GLU A 54 -1.58 15.98 -3.94
N ARG A 55 -0.26 15.83 -4.10
CA ARG A 55 0.33 14.73 -4.86
C ARG A 55 -0.03 13.35 -4.30
N LEU A 56 -0.12 13.24 -2.97
CA LEU A 56 -0.59 12.02 -2.31
C LEU A 56 -2.05 11.75 -2.65
N GLY A 57 -2.92 12.76 -2.57
CA GLY A 57 -4.32 12.65 -2.95
C GLY A 57 -4.51 12.17 -4.40
N ASP A 58 -3.75 12.73 -5.34
CA ASP A 58 -3.74 12.28 -6.74
C ASP A 58 -3.31 10.82 -6.89
N SER A 59 -2.27 10.40 -6.17
CA SER A 59 -1.80 9.02 -6.17
C SER A 59 -2.85 8.06 -5.62
N GLU A 60 -3.55 8.44 -4.54
CA GLU A 60 -4.64 7.64 -3.97
C GLU A 60 -5.83 7.49 -4.93
N LEU A 61 -6.15 8.54 -5.69
CA LEU A 61 -7.19 8.49 -6.72
C LEU A 61 -6.80 7.52 -7.85
N ARG A 62 -5.56 7.60 -8.34
CA ARG A 62 -5.05 6.66 -9.35
C ARG A 62 -5.03 5.22 -8.85
N LEU A 63 -4.66 5.01 -7.58
CA LEU A 63 -4.69 3.68 -6.98
C LEU A 63 -6.11 3.09 -7.03
N LYS A 64 -7.13 3.86 -6.62
CA LYS A 64 -8.53 3.42 -6.67
C LYS A 64 -9.00 3.08 -8.09
N GLU A 65 -8.56 3.84 -9.09
CA GLU A 65 -8.86 3.56 -10.50
C GLU A 65 -8.26 2.23 -10.96
N VAL A 66 -6.96 2.02 -10.67
CA VAL A 66 -6.27 0.75 -11.00
C VAL A 66 -6.87 -0.43 -10.26
N GLU A 67 -7.29 -0.28 -9.00
CA GLU A 67 -7.99 -1.32 -8.25
C GLU A 67 -9.33 -1.69 -8.90
N LYS A 68 -10.09 -0.70 -9.36
CA LYS A 68 -11.33 -0.93 -10.09
C LYS A 68 -11.10 -1.66 -11.40
N GLU A 69 -10.05 -1.30 -12.15
CA GLU A 69 -9.65 -2.01 -13.37
C GLU A 69 -9.24 -3.45 -13.08
N ARG A 70 -8.40 -3.68 -12.07
CA ARG A 70 -8.02 -5.02 -11.60
C ARG A 70 -9.24 -5.86 -11.27
N ASP A 71 -10.22 -5.30 -10.55
CA ASP A 71 -11.44 -6.02 -10.17
C ASP A 71 -12.32 -6.31 -11.39
N SER A 72 -12.38 -5.37 -12.35
CA SER A 72 -13.06 -5.57 -13.63
C SER A 72 -12.43 -6.73 -14.41
N LEU A 73 -11.11 -6.73 -14.55
CA LEU A 73 -10.36 -7.80 -15.22
C LEU A 73 -10.51 -9.13 -14.50
N HIS A 74 -10.45 -9.16 -13.16
CA HIS A 74 -10.72 -10.37 -12.38
C HIS A 74 -12.12 -10.93 -12.65
N ARG A 75 -13.15 -10.08 -12.67
CA ARG A 75 -14.51 -10.50 -13.02
C ARG A 75 -14.60 -11.04 -14.44
N GLN A 76 -13.91 -10.41 -15.40
CA GLN A 76 -13.86 -10.90 -16.78
C GLN A 76 -13.18 -12.27 -16.88
N ILE A 77 -12.06 -12.47 -16.19
CA ILE A 77 -11.36 -13.76 -16.14
C ILE A 77 -12.30 -14.82 -15.54
N ALA A 78 -12.91 -14.53 -14.39
CA ALA A 78 -13.84 -15.45 -13.73
C ALA A 78 -15.07 -15.80 -14.59
N ALA A 79 -15.52 -14.87 -15.45
CA ALA A 79 -16.64 -15.10 -16.35
C ALA A 79 -16.25 -15.90 -17.62
N ASN A 80 -15.00 -15.78 -18.07
CA ASN A 80 -14.51 -16.45 -19.29
C ASN A 80 -13.82 -17.79 -19.01
N LEU A 81 -13.40 -18.06 -17.77
CA LEU A 81 -12.89 -19.36 -17.38
C LEU A 81 -14.08 -20.30 -17.09
N PRO A 82 -14.11 -21.52 -17.66
CA PRO A 82 -15.13 -22.50 -17.29
C PRO A 82 -14.99 -22.83 -15.80
N GLN A 83 -16.02 -22.48 -15.02
CA GLN A 83 -16.09 -22.82 -13.61
C GLN A 83 -15.97 -24.35 -13.46
N PRO A 84 -15.08 -24.87 -12.59
CA PRO A 84 -14.81 -26.31 -12.48
C PRO A 84 -16.02 -27.15 -12.04
N ASN A 85 -17.11 -26.51 -11.60
CA ASN A 85 -18.29 -27.17 -11.04
C ASN A 85 -19.51 -27.13 -11.99
N ASN A 86 -19.37 -26.55 -13.18
CA ASN A 86 -20.49 -26.39 -14.14
C ASN A 86 -20.41 -27.39 -15.30
N ALA A 87 -19.33 -28.15 -15.41
CA ALA A 87 -19.35 -29.36 -16.21
C ALA A 87 -20.35 -30.33 -15.53
N PRO A 88 -21.24 -31.01 -16.27
CA PRO A 88 -21.94 -32.16 -15.73
C PRO A 88 -20.88 -33.13 -15.21
N THR A 89 -20.71 -33.15 -13.89
CA THR A 89 -19.90 -34.13 -13.21
C THR A 89 -20.66 -35.43 -13.30
N ASP A 90 -20.53 -36.12 -14.42
CA ASP A 90 -20.63 -37.56 -14.44
C ASP A 90 -19.54 -38.06 -13.48
N ALA A 91 -19.93 -38.19 -12.22
CA ALA A 91 -19.10 -38.56 -11.06
C ALA A 91 -18.44 -39.95 -11.20
N LYS A 92 -18.48 -40.54 -12.39
CA LYS A 92 -17.86 -41.82 -12.74
C LYS A 92 -16.49 -41.65 -13.39
N THR A 93 -16.14 -40.49 -13.94
CA THR A 93 -14.86 -40.32 -14.66
C THR A 93 -13.70 -39.92 -13.74
N PHE A 94 -13.96 -39.18 -12.65
CA PHE A 94 -12.88 -38.77 -11.73
C PHE A 94 -12.30 -39.93 -10.92
N ASP A 95 -13.12 -40.93 -10.58
CA ASP A 95 -12.66 -42.16 -9.93
C ASP A 95 -11.85 -43.08 -10.86
N GLU A 96 -11.96 -42.90 -12.20
CA GLU A 96 -11.22 -43.69 -13.19
C GLU A 96 -9.83 -43.09 -13.50
N VAL A 97 -9.66 -41.78 -13.29
CA VAL A 97 -8.40 -41.06 -13.59
C VAL A 97 -7.41 -41.10 -12.44
N ILE A 98 -7.83 -41.36 -11.20
CA ILE A 98 -6.92 -41.63 -10.09
C ILE A 98 -6.34 -43.04 -10.30
N PRO A 99 -5.05 -43.20 -10.63
CA PRO A 99 -4.46 -44.52 -10.72
C PRO A 99 -4.61 -45.19 -9.37
N THR A 100 -5.18 -46.39 -9.33
CA THR A 100 -5.35 -47.22 -8.11
C THR A 100 -4.09 -47.33 -7.25
N LYS A 101 -2.91 -47.10 -7.85
CA LYS A 101 -1.61 -46.92 -7.18
C LYS A 101 -1.57 -45.83 -6.10
N PHE A 102 -2.40 -44.78 -6.18
CA PHE A 102 -2.43 -43.69 -5.18
C PHE A 102 -3.32 -44.01 -3.98
N ARG A 103 -4.24 -44.98 -4.10
CA ARG A 103 -5.17 -45.35 -3.02
C ARG A 103 -4.56 -46.28 -1.98
N GLU A 104 -3.41 -46.91 -2.27
CA GLU A 104 -2.74 -47.89 -1.41
C GLU A 104 -1.55 -47.32 -0.62
N MET A 105 -1.29 -46.00 -0.65
CA MET A 105 -0.28 -45.40 0.24
C MET A 105 -0.91 -45.05 1.60
N PRO A 106 -0.41 -45.61 2.73
CA PRO A 106 -1.04 -45.45 4.05
C PRO A 106 -0.77 -44.07 4.70
N VAL A 107 -0.35 -43.06 3.93
CA VAL A 107 0.00 -41.74 4.43
C VAL A 107 -0.70 -40.70 3.58
N GLU A 108 -1.56 -39.89 4.21
CA GLU A 108 -2.15 -38.68 3.63
C GLU A 108 -1.06 -37.88 2.90
N PRO A 109 -1.09 -37.81 1.56
CA PRO A 109 -0.06 -37.11 0.80
C PRO A 109 -0.15 -35.62 1.14
N SER A 110 0.96 -35.05 1.62
CA SER A 110 1.08 -33.60 1.83
C SER A 110 0.70 -32.86 0.55
N ALA A 111 0.05 -31.69 0.66
CA ALA A 111 -0.40 -30.91 -0.49
C ALA A 111 0.68 -30.72 -1.56
N TYR A 112 1.95 -30.59 -1.16
CA TYR A 112 3.10 -30.50 -2.06
C TYR A 112 3.32 -31.75 -2.93
N THR A 113 3.07 -32.95 -2.38
CA THR A 113 3.22 -34.20 -3.12
C THR A 113 2.09 -34.39 -4.14
N LEU A 114 0.89 -33.93 -3.82
CA LEU A 114 -0.23 -33.90 -4.75
C LEU A 114 0.05 -32.90 -5.88
N GLU A 115 0.50 -31.68 -5.57
CA GLU A 115 0.85 -30.70 -6.60
C GLU A 115 1.93 -31.21 -7.55
N LEU A 116 3.02 -31.80 -7.03
CA LEU A 116 4.08 -32.36 -7.87
C LEU A 116 3.57 -33.48 -8.78
N ALA A 117 2.68 -34.35 -8.28
CA ALA A 117 2.07 -35.40 -9.08
C ALA A 117 1.15 -34.83 -10.19
N TRP A 118 0.36 -33.81 -9.87
CA TRP A 118 -0.48 -33.10 -10.83
C TRP A 118 0.36 -32.40 -11.90
N VAL A 119 1.43 -31.70 -11.51
CA VAL A 119 2.35 -31.04 -12.44
C VAL A 119 3.02 -32.06 -13.37
N GLN A 120 3.48 -33.19 -12.82
CA GLN A 120 4.14 -34.23 -13.61
C GLN A 120 3.18 -34.94 -14.59
N HIS A 121 1.95 -35.21 -14.15
CA HIS A 121 0.92 -35.75 -15.03
C HIS A 121 0.56 -34.78 -16.16
N THR A 122 0.36 -33.51 -15.81
CA THR A 122 0.08 -32.42 -16.77
C THR A 122 1.23 -32.29 -17.79
N TYR A 123 2.48 -32.32 -17.34
CA TYR A 123 3.64 -32.24 -18.23
C TYR A 123 3.70 -33.43 -19.20
N HIS A 124 3.47 -34.65 -18.70
CA HIS A 124 3.57 -35.86 -19.53
C HIS A 124 2.40 -36.00 -20.53
N PHE A 125 1.20 -35.55 -20.18
CA PHE A 125 0.02 -35.72 -21.03
C PHE A 125 -0.25 -34.52 -21.96
N LEU A 126 0.06 -33.30 -21.52
CA LEU A 126 -0.25 -32.08 -22.28
C LEU A 126 0.98 -31.45 -22.94
N LEU A 127 2.17 -31.54 -22.35
CA LEU A 127 3.37 -30.87 -22.88
C LEU A 127 4.39 -31.80 -23.58
N ALA A 128 4.46 -33.07 -23.21
CA ALA A 128 5.40 -34.01 -23.84
C ALA A 128 5.16 -34.26 -25.35
N PRO A 129 3.92 -34.34 -25.88
CA PRO A 129 3.68 -34.59 -27.30
C PRO A 129 4.13 -33.43 -28.21
N THR A 130 4.26 -32.20 -27.71
CA THR A 130 4.65 -31.02 -28.50
C THR A 130 6.16 -30.84 -28.66
N LEU A 131 6.97 -31.57 -27.89
CA LEU A 131 8.44 -31.45 -27.89
C LEU A 131 9.14 -32.56 -28.68
N SER A 132 8.38 -33.53 -29.22
CA SER A 132 8.91 -34.69 -29.96
C SER A 132 8.70 -34.59 -31.48
N SER A 133 8.50 -33.39 -32.03
CA SER A 133 8.47 -33.16 -33.49
C SER A 133 9.51 -32.15 -33.94
#